data_AF-A0AAD1T528-F1
#
_entry.id   AF-A0AAD1T528-F1
#
_cell.length_a   1.000
_cell.length_b   1.000
_cell.length_c   1.000
_cell.angle_alpha   90.00
_cell.angle_beta   90.00
_cell.angle_gamma   90.00
#
_symmetry.space_group_name_H-M   'P 1'
#
loop_
_entity.id
_entity.type
_entity.pdbx_description
1 polymer ?
#
loop_
_entity_poly.entity_id
_entity_poly.type
_entity_poly.pdbx_seq_one_letter_code
_entity_poly.pdbx_strand_id
1 'polypeptide(L)'
;MSVLCHPGFKMASGQETALSRCQGDRKWSVITPCDVLDPVKSCDVPHTIENGFLMENGSTFSVGTSVHYQCNLGYALEGHKVTQCMENTTWSQPAPTCRQIFCPPPPEVKHAYLLAIQKSEYAVFEEINYLCDRNLDMDGSHNVTCEANGNWSAIPICRTRCKIPAQRSRVVYKGSKRWVHEIPGTVHHLEAVTFFCLNQTCSYPATSQCFDGILSLPSCYEEPTWIQYNFFPKNIVSEITPCTEL
;
A
#
# COMPACT_ATOMS: atom_id res chain seq x y z
N MET A 1 46.59 16.84 -48.60
CA MET A 1 46.06 15.48 -48.34
C MET A 1 45.09 15.56 -47.17
N SER A 2 43.89 14.99 -47.30
CA SER A 2 42.94 14.93 -46.19
C SER A 2 43.27 13.76 -45.27
N VAL A 3 43.14 13.99 -43.97
CA VAL A 3 43.33 12.99 -42.91
C VAL A 3 42.01 12.88 -42.15
N LEU A 4 41.63 11.65 -41.82
CA LEU A 4 40.44 11.33 -41.05
C LEU A 4 40.84 10.50 -39.83
N CYS A 5 40.15 10.69 -38.71
CA CYS A 5 40.35 9.85 -37.53
C CYS A 5 39.69 8.47 -37.75
N HIS A 6 40.27 7.45 -37.10
CA HIS A 6 39.63 6.14 -37.04
C HIS A 6 38.29 6.22 -36.27
N PRO A 7 37.32 5.33 -36.56
CA PRO A 7 36.08 5.24 -35.80
C PRO A 7 36.34 5.16 -34.29
N GLY A 8 35.64 5.98 -33.50
CA GLY A 8 35.85 6.11 -32.05
C GLY A 8 36.70 7.32 -31.62
N PHE A 9 37.32 8.01 -32.57
CA PHE A 9 38.18 9.18 -32.33
C PHE A 9 37.68 10.39 -33.12
N LYS A 10 37.84 11.60 -32.56
CA LYS A 10 37.59 12.89 -33.24
C LYS A 10 38.84 13.76 -33.17
N MET A 11 38.99 14.66 -34.13
CA MET A 11 40.07 15.65 -34.06
C MET A 11 39.83 16.55 -32.85
N ALA A 12 40.88 16.84 -32.08
CA ALA A 12 40.76 17.76 -30.93
C ALA A 12 40.30 19.18 -31.36
N SER A 13 40.46 19.52 -32.64
CA SER A 13 39.94 20.75 -33.25
C SER A 13 38.42 20.75 -33.48
N GLY A 14 37.73 19.64 -33.21
CA GLY A 14 36.29 19.46 -33.46
C GLY A 14 35.90 19.27 -34.93
N GLN A 15 36.85 19.28 -35.86
CA GLN A 15 36.61 19.11 -37.30
C GLN A 15 36.57 17.62 -37.70
N GLU A 16 35.75 17.27 -38.69
CA GLU A 16 35.65 15.88 -39.20
C GLU A 16 36.85 15.44 -40.03
N THR A 17 37.52 16.40 -40.69
CA THR A 17 38.70 16.14 -41.52
C THR A 17 39.73 17.25 -41.33
N ALA A 18 41.01 16.89 -41.41
CA ALA A 18 42.13 17.83 -41.39
C ALA A 18 42.88 17.79 -42.71
N LEU A 19 43.35 18.95 -43.14
CA LEU A 19 44.11 19.10 -44.37
C LEU A 19 45.60 19.25 -44.04
N SER A 20 46.38 18.24 -44.42
CA SER A 20 47.84 18.36 -44.42
C SER A 20 48.33 18.97 -45.72
N ARG A 21 49.23 19.96 -45.64
CA ARG A 21 49.84 20.66 -46.78
C ARG A 21 51.35 20.40 -46.81
N CYS A 22 51.90 20.17 -48.01
CA CYS A 22 53.34 20.03 -48.21
C CYS A 22 53.99 21.42 -48.20
N GLN A 23 55.02 21.58 -47.38
CA GLN A 23 55.74 22.84 -47.16
C GLN A 23 57.00 22.91 -48.05
N GLY A 24 57.63 24.09 -48.12
CA GLY A 24 58.78 24.33 -49.01
C GLY A 24 60.02 23.48 -48.74
N ASP A 25 60.10 22.88 -47.54
CA ASP A 25 61.11 21.92 -47.11
C ASP A 25 60.76 20.46 -47.47
N ARG A 26 59.67 20.27 -48.23
CA ARG A 26 59.11 18.96 -48.63
C ARG A 26 58.53 18.15 -47.45
N LYS A 27 58.21 18.79 -46.32
CA LYS A 27 57.51 18.13 -45.20
C LYS A 27 56.02 18.47 -45.17
N TRP A 28 55.23 17.55 -44.64
CA TRP A 28 53.80 17.76 -44.41
C TRP A 28 53.58 18.59 -43.15
N SER A 29 52.61 19.50 -43.17
CA SER A 29 52.21 20.28 -42.00
C SER A 29 51.74 19.38 -40.88
N VAL A 30 52.17 19.68 -39.65
CA VAL A 30 51.72 18.99 -38.43
C VAL A 30 50.20 19.14 -38.30
N ILE A 31 49.52 18.02 -38.05
CA ILE A 31 48.08 17.95 -37.86
C ILE A 31 47.80 17.71 -36.37
N THR A 32 46.75 18.33 -35.84
CA THR A 32 46.28 18.09 -34.49
C THR A 32 45.95 16.61 -34.28
N PRO A 33 46.38 15.98 -33.17
CA PRO A 33 46.07 14.59 -32.87
C PRO A 33 44.56 14.31 -32.84
N CYS A 34 44.21 13.05 -33.12
CA CYS A 34 42.89 12.52 -32.85
C CYS A 34 42.80 12.16 -31.37
N ASP A 35 41.77 12.67 -30.70
CA ASP A 35 41.45 12.33 -29.31
C ASP A 35 40.22 11.42 -29.28
N VAL A 36 40.03 10.72 -28.16
CA VAL A 36 38.86 9.87 -27.94
C VAL A 36 37.62 10.76 -27.93
N LEU A 37 36.53 10.30 -28.54
CA LEU A 37 35.19 10.90 -28.33
C LEU A 37 34.96 11.05 -26.82
N ASP A 38 34.55 12.25 -26.36
CA ASP A 38 34.40 12.61 -24.94
C ASP A 38 34.12 11.39 -24.06
N PRO A 39 35.01 11.03 -23.11
CA PRO A 39 34.80 9.87 -22.28
C PRO A 39 33.45 10.04 -21.59
N VAL A 40 32.54 9.09 -21.82
CA VAL A 40 31.20 9.12 -21.22
C VAL A 40 31.40 9.25 -19.72
N LYS A 41 31.06 10.43 -19.18
CA LYS A 41 31.14 10.68 -17.75
C LYS A 41 30.28 9.63 -17.07
N SER A 42 30.90 8.88 -16.19
CA SER A 42 30.27 7.78 -15.49
C SER A 42 30.83 7.73 -14.08
N CYS A 43 30.00 7.23 -13.17
CA CYS A 43 30.40 6.90 -11.82
C CYS A 43 30.84 5.43 -11.80
N ASP A 44 31.84 5.16 -10.97
CA ASP A 44 32.20 3.80 -10.60
C ASP A 44 31.05 3.14 -9.81
N VAL A 45 31.14 1.82 -9.64
CA VAL A 45 30.18 1.06 -8.86
C VAL A 45 30.02 1.70 -7.47
N PRO A 46 28.78 2.01 -7.03
CA PRO A 46 28.54 2.53 -5.70
C PRO A 46 29.10 1.60 -4.62
N HIS A 47 29.38 2.16 -3.44
CA HIS A 47 29.91 1.39 -2.33
C HIS A 47 28.97 0.23 -1.95
N THR A 48 29.50 -0.98 -1.84
CA THR A 48 28.71 -2.13 -1.40
C THR A 48 28.36 -2.00 0.08
N ILE A 49 27.15 -2.40 0.45
CA ILE A 49 26.67 -2.31 1.83
C ILE A 49 26.67 -3.69 2.48
N GLU A 50 27.00 -3.75 3.77
CA GLU A 50 26.90 -5.00 4.53
C GLU A 50 25.42 -5.38 4.72
N ASN A 51 25.12 -6.68 4.66
CA ASN A 51 23.75 -7.20 4.79
C ASN A 51 22.74 -6.58 3.81
N GLY A 52 23.21 -6.19 2.62
CA GLY A 52 22.39 -5.71 1.53
C GLY A 52 23.09 -5.80 0.18
N PHE A 53 22.43 -5.32 -0.86
CA PHE A 53 22.92 -5.38 -2.24
C PHE A 53 22.37 -4.20 -3.05
N LEU A 54 23.02 -3.93 -4.19
CA LEU A 54 22.50 -3.05 -5.24
C LEU A 54 21.57 -3.85 -6.14
N MET A 55 20.41 -3.30 -6.48
CA MET A 55 19.46 -3.98 -7.37
C MET A 55 19.93 -3.97 -8.84
N GLU A 56 20.69 -2.95 -9.24
CA GLU A 56 21.25 -2.81 -10.57
C GLU A 56 22.62 -3.48 -10.68
N ASN A 57 22.82 -4.24 -11.77
CA ASN A 57 24.12 -4.79 -12.14
C ASN A 57 24.83 -3.88 -13.15
N GLY A 58 26.12 -3.61 -12.91
CA GLY A 58 26.95 -2.85 -13.83
C GLY A 58 28.36 -2.63 -13.27
N SER A 59 29.32 -2.41 -14.16
CA SER A 59 30.69 -2.03 -13.80
C SER A 59 30.90 -0.52 -13.75
N THR A 60 30.04 0.25 -14.43
CA THR A 60 30.07 1.71 -14.57
C THR A 60 28.67 2.23 -14.83
N PHE A 61 28.33 3.40 -14.30
CA PHE A 61 26.99 4.00 -14.42
C PHE A 61 27.10 5.40 -15.03
N SER A 62 26.45 5.65 -16.18
CA SER A 62 26.47 6.97 -16.82
C SER A 62 25.87 8.05 -15.93
N VAL A 63 26.30 9.29 -16.11
CA VAL A 63 25.66 10.44 -15.43
C VAL A 63 24.15 10.45 -15.69
N GLY A 64 23.38 10.70 -14.62
CA GLY A 64 21.92 10.65 -14.62
C GLY A 64 21.35 9.28 -14.24
N THR A 65 22.13 8.20 -14.28
CA THR A 65 21.67 6.87 -13.85
C THR A 65 21.42 6.85 -12.35
N SER A 66 20.27 6.31 -11.95
CA SER A 66 19.91 6.07 -10.55
C SER A 66 20.02 4.58 -10.24
N VAL A 67 20.50 4.28 -9.04
CA VAL A 67 20.63 2.92 -8.52
C VAL A 67 19.98 2.82 -7.15
N HIS A 68 19.55 1.61 -6.80
CA HIS A 68 18.77 1.34 -5.62
C HIS A 68 19.46 0.30 -4.73
N TYR A 69 19.53 0.62 -3.45
CA TYR A 69 19.96 -0.32 -2.43
C TYR A 69 18.78 -1.11 -1.87
N GLN A 70 19.04 -2.37 -1.54
CA GLN A 70 18.10 -3.24 -0.85
C GLN A 70 18.83 -3.99 0.27
N CYS A 71 18.24 -4.00 1.46
CA CYS A 71 18.75 -4.80 2.56
C CYS A 71 18.29 -6.26 2.43
N ASN A 72 19.09 -7.16 2.98
CA ASN A 72 18.74 -8.56 3.12
C ASN A 72 17.53 -8.73 4.05
N LEU A 73 16.90 -9.90 3.97
CA LEU A 73 15.77 -10.24 4.84
C LEU A 73 16.15 -10.10 6.32
N GLY A 74 15.28 -9.46 7.11
CA GLY A 74 15.50 -9.17 8.52
C GLY A 74 16.35 -7.93 8.82
N TYR A 75 16.68 -7.13 7.80
CA TYR A 75 17.37 -5.85 7.94
C TYR A 75 16.55 -4.70 7.37
N ALA A 76 16.52 -3.58 8.07
CA ALA A 76 15.89 -2.34 7.63
C ALA A 76 16.93 -1.34 7.13
N LEU A 77 16.59 -0.63 6.06
CA LEU A 77 17.49 0.37 5.44
C LEU A 77 17.45 1.68 6.21
N GLU A 78 18.62 2.14 6.67
CA GLU A 78 18.83 3.44 7.27
C GLU A 78 19.62 4.35 6.32
N GLY A 79 19.01 5.45 5.88
CA GLY A 79 19.56 6.38 4.90
C GLY A 79 18.74 6.44 3.61
N HIS A 80 19.39 6.84 2.51
CA HIS A 80 18.73 6.98 1.22
C HIS A 80 18.76 5.67 0.43
N LYS A 81 17.58 5.15 0.09
CA LYS A 81 17.44 3.95 -0.74
C LYS A 81 17.98 4.13 -2.16
N VAL A 82 17.95 5.35 -2.68
CA VAL A 82 18.28 5.68 -4.07
C VAL A 82 19.41 6.69 -4.11
N THR A 83 20.38 6.46 -4.98
CA THR A 83 21.45 7.41 -5.28
C THR A 83 21.62 7.54 -6.79
N GLN A 84 22.03 8.72 -7.25
CA GLN A 84 22.14 9.05 -8.67
C GLN A 84 23.57 9.47 -9.01
N CYS A 85 24.07 9.04 -10.16
CA CYS A 85 25.36 9.48 -10.68
C CYS A 85 25.27 10.93 -11.16
N MET A 86 26.03 11.83 -10.54
CA MET A 86 26.04 13.26 -10.83
C MET A 86 27.11 13.64 -11.85
N GLU A 87 26.98 14.82 -12.46
CA GLU A 87 27.91 15.38 -13.46
C GLU A 87 29.38 15.49 -13.02
N ASN A 88 29.60 15.55 -11.71
CA ASN A 88 30.93 15.55 -11.09
C ASN A 88 31.47 14.12 -10.85
N THR A 89 30.87 13.11 -11.48
CA THR A 89 31.20 11.68 -11.37
C THR A 89 31.18 11.16 -9.94
N THR A 90 30.28 11.70 -9.10
CA THR A 90 30.02 11.22 -7.74
C THR A 90 28.56 10.85 -7.54
N TRP A 91 28.29 10.03 -6.53
CA TRP A 91 26.94 9.62 -6.16
C TRP A 91 26.24 10.71 -5.33
N SER A 92 24.97 10.98 -5.62
CA SER A 92 24.18 12.06 -5.00
C SER A 92 23.89 11.85 -3.51
N GLN A 93 23.89 10.60 -3.08
CA GLN A 93 23.71 10.18 -1.69
C GLN A 93 24.79 9.17 -1.29
N PRO A 94 25.25 9.20 -0.03
CA PRO A 94 26.14 8.17 0.50
C PRO A 94 25.43 6.81 0.55
N ALA A 95 26.22 5.73 0.59
CA ALA A 95 25.66 4.39 0.74
C ALA A 95 24.91 4.26 2.09
N PRO A 96 23.70 3.67 2.10
CA PRO A 96 22.93 3.49 3.32
C PRO A 96 23.51 2.35 4.17
N THR A 97 22.96 2.16 5.36
CA THR A 97 23.29 1.03 6.23
C THR A 97 22.08 0.12 6.41
N CYS A 98 22.32 -1.18 6.57
CA CYS A 98 21.28 -2.16 6.83
C CYS A 98 21.36 -2.58 8.29
N ARG A 99 20.37 -2.15 9.09
CA ARG A 99 20.30 -2.48 10.52
C ARG A 99 19.39 -3.68 10.74
N GLN A 100 19.88 -4.66 11.49
CA GLN A 100 19.05 -5.80 11.91
C GLN A 100 18.01 -5.33 12.94
N ILE A 101 16.74 -5.65 12.71
CA ILE A 101 15.65 -5.24 13.59
C ILE A 101 14.76 -6.44 13.88
N PHE A 102 14.38 -6.58 15.14
CA PHE A 102 13.49 -7.62 15.63
C PHE A 102 12.31 -7.01 16.39
N CYS A 103 11.14 -7.62 16.20
CA CYS A 103 9.97 -7.38 17.04
C CYS A 103 9.91 -8.41 18.17
N PRO A 104 9.34 -8.03 19.33
CA PRO A 104 9.06 -8.98 20.40
C PRO A 104 7.99 -10.00 19.97
N PRO A 105 7.76 -11.05 20.76
CA PRO A 105 6.63 -11.95 20.53
C PRO A 105 5.33 -11.13 20.39
N PRO A 106 4.48 -11.47 19.41
CA PRO A 106 3.29 -10.69 19.12
C PRO A 106 2.28 -10.77 20.27
N PRO A 107 1.53 -9.70 20.53
CA PRO A 107 0.64 -9.61 21.68
C PRO A 107 -0.53 -10.60 21.58
N GLU A 108 -1.02 -11.06 22.72
CA GLU A 108 -2.23 -11.88 22.76
C GLU A 108 -3.45 -11.03 22.42
N VAL A 109 -4.29 -11.53 21.50
CA VAL A 109 -5.55 -10.88 21.13
C VAL A 109 -6.69 -11.72 21.67
N LYS A 110 -7.55 -11.11 22.49
CA LYS A 110 -8.69 -11.78 23.11
C LYS A 110 -9.62 -12.34 22.03
N HIS A 111 -10.01 -13.60 22.20
CA HIS A 111 -10.85 -14.33 21.23
C HIS A 111 -10.24 -14.44 19.83
N ALA A 112 -8.91 -14.48 19.73
CA ALA A 112 -8.20 -14.77 18.50
C ALA A 112 -7.11 -15.81 18.74
N TYR A 113 -6.75 -16.52 17.68
CA TYR A 113 -5.59 -17.38 17.63
C TYR A 113 -4.55 -16.82 16.66
N LEU A 114 -3.29 -16.95 17.06
CA LEU A 114 -2.14 -16.64 16.22
C LEU A 114 -1.88 -17.81 15.27
N LEU A 115 -1.86 -17.53 13.98
CA LEU A 115 -1.56 -18.46 12.90
C LEU A 115 -0.06 -18.39 12.52
N ALA A 116 0.82 -18.51 13.51
CA ALA A 116 2.26 -18.50 13.32
C ALA A 116 2.97 -19.37 14.37
N ILE A 117 4.20 -19.77 14.06
CA ILE A 117 5.08 -20.43 15.03
C ILE A 117 5.51 -19.37 16.04
N GLN A 118 5.30 -19.62 17.33
CA GLN A 118 5.76 -18.73 18.40
C GLN A 118 7.29 -18.76 18.51
N LYS A 119 7.91 -17.59 18.33
CA LYS A 119 9.36 -17.37 18.45
C LYS A 119 9.63 -16.37 19.56
N SER A 120 10.87 -16.35 20.05
CA SER A 120 11.32 -15.31 20.98
C SER A 120 11.47 -13.95 20.30
N GLU A 121 11.75 -13.94 18.99
CA GLU A 121 12.02 -12.75 18.18
C GLU A 121 11.52 -12.96 16.75
N TYR A 122 11.03 -11.90 16.11
CA TYR A 122 10.53 -11.90 14.72
C TYR A 122 11.30 -10.86 13.92
N ALA A 123 11.74 -11.22 12.72
CA ALA A 123 12.55 -10.32 11.91
C ALA A 123 11.69 -9.18 11.33
N VAL A 124 12.28 -8.01 11.10
CA VAL A 124 11.58 -6.91 10.39
C VAL A 124 11.03 -7.37 9.05
N PHE A 125 9.82 -6.88 8.74
CA PHE A 125 8.99 -7.27 7.60
C PHE A 125 8.47 -8.71 7.62
N GLU A 126 8.68 -9.46 8.71
CA GLU A 126 7.99 -10.74 8.91
C GLU A 126 6.50 -10.49 9.16
N GLU A 127 5.66 -11.27 8.50
CA GLU A 127 4.19 -11.19 8.60
C GLU A 127 3.64 -12.40 9.36
N ILE A 128 2.71 -12.11 10.26
CA ILE A 128 1.96 -13.10 11.02
C ILE A 128 0.47 -12.84 10.85
N ASN A 129 -0.33 -13.88 11.07
CA ASN A 129 -1.77 -13.79 10.88
C ASN A 129 -2.50 -14.04 12.18
N TYR A 130 -3.52 -13.24 12.46
CA TYR A 130 -4.50 -13.53 13.49
C TYR A 130 -5.78 -14.05 12.88
N LEU A 131 -6.53 -14.83 13.65
CA LEU A 131 -7.85 -15.25 13.27
C LEU A 131 -8.76 -15.27 14.50
N CYS A 132 -9.91 -14.61 14.38
CA CYS A 132 -10.88 -14.55 15.46
C CYS A 132 -11.59 -15.89 15.68
N ASP A 133 -12.09 -16.11 16.89
CA ASP A 133 -12.98 -17.21 17.23
C ASP A 133 -14.23 -17.21 16.34
N ARG A 134 -14.90 -18.37 16.28
CA ARG A 134 -16.13 -18.52 15.51
C ARG A 134 -17.18 -17.48 15.92
N ASN A 135 -17.84 -16.90 14.91
CA ASN A 135 -18.90 -15.90 15.04
C ASN A 135 -18.47 -14.52 15.56
N LEU A 136 -17.17 -14.22 15.56
CA LEU A 136 -16.65 -12.87 15.69
C LEU A 136 -16.18 -12.37 14.32
N ASP A 137 -16.14 -11.06 14.18
CA ASP A 137 -15.53 -10.41 13.02
C ASP A 137 -14.25 -9.70 13.43
N MET A 138 -13.33 -9.61 12.49
CA MET A 138 -12.08 -8.90 12.70
C MET A 138 -12.24 -7.42 12.37
N ASP A 139 -11.85 -6.58 13.32
CA ASP A 139 -11.74 -5.13 13.19
C ASP A 139 -10.26 -4.77 13.04
N GLY A 140 -9.85 -4.47 11.81
CA GLY A 140 -8.45 -4.26 11.42
C GLY A 140 -7.94 -5.28 10.39
N SER A 141 -6.61 -5.35 10.25
CA SER A 141 -5.94 -6.27 9.32
C SER A 141 -5.76 -7.66 9.93
N HIS A 142 -5.94 -8.70 9.12
CA HIS A 142 -5.63 -10.09 9.50
C HIS A 142 -4.13 -10.36 9.50
N ASN A 143 -3.38 -9.64 8.66
CA ASN A 143 -1.93 -9.69 8.58
C ASN A 143 -1.35 -8.57 9.43
N VAL A 144 -0.44 -8.93 10.32
CA VAL A 144 0.33 -8.00 11.15
C VAL A 144 1.79 -8.17 10.80
N THR A 145 2.48 -7.06 10.58
CA THR A 145 3.87 -7.04 10.10
C THR A 145 4.78 -6.46 11.16
N CYS A 146 5.97 -7.03 11.33
CA CYS A 146 7.02 -6.41 12.13
C CYS A 146 7.58 -5.18 11.39
N GLU A 147 7.39 -3.98 11.92
CA GLU A 147 7.77 -2.74 11.26
C GLU A 147 9.24 -2.36 11.55
N ALA A 148 9.78 -1.44 10.72
CA ALA A 148 11.16 -0.95 10.84
C ALA A 148 11.46 -0.17 12.13
N ASN A 149 10.45 0.10 12.95
CA ASN A 149 10.60 0.69 14.28
C ASN A 149 10.78 -0.37 15.39
N GLY A 150 10.74 -1.66 15.06
CA GLY A 150 10.83 -2.77 16.02
C GLY A 150 9.50 -3.11 16.73
N ASN A 151 8.39 -2.51 16.29
CA ASN A 151 7.04 -2.80 16.77
C ASN A 151 6.22 -3.50 15.70
N TRP A 152 5.19 -4.21 16.14
CA TRP A 152 4.16 -4.73 15.26
C TRP A 152 3.30 -3.60 14.71
N SER A 153 2.83 -3.77 13.47
CA SER A 153 1.78 -2.95 12.89
C SER A 153 0.49 -3.03 13.72
N ALA A 154 -0.55 -2.28 13.33
CA ALA A 154 -1.81 -2.25 14.05
C ALA A 154 -2.38 -3.67 14.33
N ILE A 155 -2.55 -3.97 15.61
CA ILE A 155 -3.06 -5.27 16.09
C ILE A 155 -4.59 -5.31 15.93
N PRO A 156 -5.16 -6.37 15.32
CA PRO A 156 -6.60 -6.46 15.12
C PRO A 156 -7.35 -6.71 16.43
N ILE A 157 -8.63 -6.34 16.44
CA ILE A 157 -9.55 -6.60 17.54
C ILE A 157 -10.68 -7.50 17.04
N CYS A 158 -11.02 -8.54 17.79
CA CYS A 158 -12.18 -9.37 17.48
C CYS A 158 -13.45 -8.75 18.08
N ARG A 159 -14.42 -8.46 17.21
CA ARG A 159 -15.67 -7.79 17.54
C ARG A 159 -16.84 -8.74 17.40
N THR A 160 -17.81 -8.54 18.28
CA THR A 160 -19.01 -9.39 18.29
C THR A 160 -19.95 -9.00 17.15
N ARG A 161 -20.54 -10.00 16.50
CA ARG A 161 -21.63 -9.79 15.53
C ARG A 161 -22.91 -9.39 16.25
N CYS A 162 -23.71 -8.52 15.63
CA CYS A 162 -24.92 -8.01 16.26
C CYS A 162 -26.14 -8.86 15.91
N LYS A 163 -27.01 -9.10 16.88
CA LYS A 163 -28.37 -9.55 16.59
C LYS A 163 -29.23 -8.33 16.29
N ILE A 164 -30.14 -8.45 15.33
CA ILE A 164 -31.13 -7.39 15.09
C ILE A 164 -32.17 -7.49 16.21
N PRO A 165 -32.32 -6.46 17.06
CA PRO A 165 -33.25 -6.49 18.20
C PRO A 165 -34.70 -6.17 17.75
N ALA A 166 -35.12 -6.75 16.64
CA ALA A 166 -36.46 -6.67 16.09
C ALA A 166 -36.81 -8.03 15.48
N GLN A 167 -38.07 -8.40 15.44
CA GLN A 167 -38.51 -9.69 14.90
C GLN A 167 -39.47 -9.52 13.72
N ARG A 168 -40.38 -8.54 13.80
CA ARG A 168 -41.51 -8.40 12.86
C ARG A 168 -41.45 -7.13 12.04
N SER A 169 -40.25 -6.80 11.56
CA SER A 169 -40.01 -5.62 10.75
C SER A 169 -39.39 -5.95 9.42
N ARG A 170 -39.69 -5.13 8.41
CA ARG A 170 -39.00 -5.12 7.14
C ARG A 170 -37.96 -4.01 7.18
N VAL A 171 -36.71 -4.36 6.92
CA VAL A 171 -35.53 -3.49 7.00
C VAL A 171 -34.80 -3.50 5.66
N VAL A 172 -33.96 -2.50 5.40
CA VAL A 172 -32.99 -2.58 4.29
C VAL A 172 -31.68 -3.12 4.84
N TYR A 173 -31.23 -4.23 4.27
CA TYR A 173 -29.94 -4.85 4.58
C TYR A 173 -29.28 -5.30 3.28
N LYS A 174 -28.01 -4.94 3.09
CA LYS A 174 -27.26 -5.13 1.82
C LYS A 174 -28.02 -4.60 0.60
N GLY A 175 -28.60 -3.40 0.74
CA GLY A 175 -29.29 -2.68 -0.34
C GLY A 175 -30.68 -3.21 -0.71
N SER A 176 -31.16 -4.29 -0.09
CA SER A 176 -32.47 -4.88 -0.38
C SER A 176 -33.40 -4.80 0.84
N LYS A 177 -34.70 -4.52 0.61
CA LYS A 177 -35.73 -4.68 1.64
C LYS A 177 -35.91 -6.17 1.95
N ARG A 178 -35.78 -6.56 3.23
CA ARG A 178 -35.88 -7.94 3.72
C ARG A 178 -36.63 -7.97 5.03
N TRP A 179 -37.33 -9.06 5.32
CA TRP A 179 -37.84 -9.28 6.67
C TRP A 179 -36.70 -9.68 7.60
N VAL A 180 -36.75 -9.22 8.86
CA VAL A 180 -35.66 -9.52 9.82
C VAL A 180 -35.43 -11.02 10.00
N HIS A 181 -36.49 -11.84 9.96
CA HIS A 181 -36.38 -13.30 10.06
C HIS A 181 -35.76 -13.99 8.82
N GLU A 182 -35.66 -13.29 7.69
CA GLU A 182 -35.00 -13.77 6.46
C GLU A 182 -33.50 -13.42 6.43
N ILE A 183 -33.07 -12.51 7.31
CA ILE A 183 -31.67 -12.11 7.42
C ILE A 183 -30.94 -13.19 8.22
N PRO A 184 -29.68 -13.54 7.87
CA PRO A 184 -28.86 -14.39 8.72
C PRO A 184 -28.93 -13.91 10.17
N GLY A 185 -29.02 -14.82 11.13
CA GLY A 185 -29.35 -14.51 12.54
C GLY A 185 -28.41 -13.52 13.26
N THR A 186 -27.34 -13.08 12.60
CA THR A 186 -26.44 -12.01 13.05
C THR A 186 -25.99 -11.15 11.87
N VAL A 187 -25.75 -9.86 12.14
CA VAL A 187 -25.19 -8.83 11.26
C VAL A 187 -23.70 -8.66 11.60
N HIS A 188 -22.85 -8.51 10.58
CA HIS A 188 -21.42 -8.37 10.81
C HIS A 188 -21.06 -7.03 11.46
N HIS A 189 -19.91 -6.97 12.13
CA HIS A 189 -19.37 -5.73 12.67
C HIS A 189 -19.26 -4.66 11.57
N LEU A 190 -19.64 -3.41 11.88
CA LEU A 190 -19.73 -2.26 10.99
C LEU A 190 -20.76 -2.36 9.85
N GLU A 191 -21.44 -3.49 9.66
CA GLU A 191 -22.58 -3.54 8.75
C GLU A 191 -23.77 -2.75 9.31
N ALA A 192 -24.51 -2.13 8.39
CA ALA A 192 -25.63 -1.28 8.71
C ALA A 192 -26.98 -1.94 8.35
N VAL A 193 -27.97 -1.70 9.20
CA VAL A 193 -29.36 -2.09 9.00
C VAL A 193 -30.21 -0.83 9.03
N THR A 194 -31.00 -0.61 7.99
CA THR A 194 -31.88 0.54 7.90
C THR A 194 -33.31 0.15 8.25
N PHE A 195 -33.81 0.75 9.32
CA PHE A 195 -35.20 0.67 9.74
C PHE A 195 -36.02 1.77 9.08
N PHE A 196 -37.34 1.69 9.23
CA PHE A 196 -38.26 2.70 8.72
C PHE A 196 -39.00 3.30 9.90
N CYS A 197 -38.98 4.63 9.96
CA CYS A 197 -39.69 5.43 10.93
C CYS A 197 -40.89 6.11 10.27
N LEU A 198 -41.92 6.34 11.06
CA LEU A 198 -43.14 7.02 10.62
C LEU A 198 -43.06 8.50 10.98
N ASN A 199 -43.41 9.38 10.04
CA ASN A 199 -43.68 10.78 10.29
C ASN A 199 -45.09 11.11 9.81
N GLN A 200 -46.05 11.10 10.73
CA GLN A 200 -47.48 11.32 10.45
C GLN A 200 -48.03 10.35 9.39
N THR A 201 -47.99 10.72 8.11
CA THR A 201 -48.52 9.94 6.98
C THR A 201 -47.44 9.37 6.05
N CYS A 202 -46.16 9.68 6.27
CA CYS A 202 -45.07 9.26 5.40
C CYS A 202 -44.00 8.45 6.14
N SER A 203 -43.23 7.65 5.42
CA SER A 203 -42.10 6.90 5.99
C SER A 203 -40.76 7.47 5.59
N TYR A 204 -39.77 7.35 6.48
CA TYR A 204 -38.39 7.71 6.19
C TYR A 204 -37.42 6.68 6.77
N PRO A 205 -36.27 6.45 6.11
CA PRO A 205 -35.27 5.49 6.59
C PRO A 205 -34.49 6.06 7.77
N ALA A 206 -34.17 5.19 8.74
CA ALA A 206 -33.26 5.47 9.84
C ALA A 206 -32.27 4.31 10.00
N THR A 207 -30.97 4.58 9.90
CA THR A 207 -29.93 3.56 9.83
C THR A 207 -29.24 3.36 11.17
N SER A 208 -29.09 2.10 11.56
CA SER A 208 -28.30 1.67 12.71
C SER A 208 -27.12 0.82 12.25
N GLN A 209 -25.96 1.04 12.86
CA GLN A 209 -24.75 0.28 12.56
C GLN A 209 -24.47 -0.74 13.68
N CYS A 210 -24.01 -1.94 13.30
CA CYS A 210 -23.52 -2.91 14.26
C CYS A 210 -22.16 -2.50 14.81
N PHE A 211 -22.05 -2.35 16.12
CA PHE A 211 -20.79 -2.07 16.80
C PHE A 211 -20.62 -3.02 18.00
N ASP A 212 -19.65 -3.93 17.90
CA ASP A 212 -19.29 -4.90 18.94
C ASP A 212 -20.47 -5.58 19.66
N GLY A 213 -21.31 -6.25 18.89
CA GLY A 213 -22.49 -6.99 19.39
C GLY A 213 -23.71 -6.11 19.67
N ILE A 214 -23.56 -4.79 19.61
CA ILE A 214 -24.62 -3.82 19.87
C ILE A 214 -25.11 -3.24 18.54
N LEU A 215 -26.40 -3.41 18.27
CA LEU A 215 -27.11 -2.72 17.20
C LEU A 215 -28.30 -2.00 17.82
N SER A 216 -28.14 -0.70 18.08
CA SER A 216 -29.16 0.12 18.72
C SER A 216 -30.28 0.46 17.74
N LEU A 217 -31.53 0.22 18.10
CA LEU A 217 -32.67 0.67 17.30
C LEU A 217 -32.69 2.21 17.22
N PRO A 218 -33.10 2.81 16.08
CA PRO A 218 -33.34 4.23 16.02
C PRO A 218 -34.39 4.66 17.05
N SER A 219 -34.25 5.83 17.64
CA SER A 219 -35.21 6.32 18.65
C SER A 219 -36.65 6.47 18.13
N CYS A 220 -36.82 6.64 16.83
CA CYS A 220 -38.11 6.74 16.14
C CYS A 220 -38.72 5.39 15.76
N TYR A 221 -37.98 4.30 15.93
CA TYR A 221 -38.44 2.98 15.54
C TYR A 221 -39.40 2.43 16.60
N GLU A 222 -40.54 1.94 16.13
CA GLU A 222 -41.54 1.25 16.93
C GLU A 222 -41.81 -0.12 16.31
N GLU A 223 -41.79 -1.18 17.12
CA GLU A 223 -42.03 -2.52 16.61
C GLU A 223 -43.54 -2.78 16.37
N PRO A 224 -43.95 -3.24 15.16
CA PRO A 224 -45.36 -3.49 14.88
C PRO A 224 -45.96 -4.59 15.77
N THR A 225 -47.14 -4.32 16.34
CA THR A 225 -47.86 -5.33 17.12
C THR A 225 -48.47 -6.42 16.23
N TRP A 226 -48.76 -7.59 16.80
CA TRP A 226 -49.41 -8.69 16.07
C TRP A 226 -50.77 -8.29 15.48
N ILE A 227 -51.50 -7.43 16.18
CA ILE A 227 -52.81 -6.90 15.76
C ILE A 227 -52.65 -6.02 14.51
N GLN A 228 -51.69 -5.09 14.51
CA GLN A 228 -51.40 -4.27 13.34
C GLN A 228 -50.99 -5.13 12.13
N TYR A 229 -50.21 -6.19 12.36
CA TYR A 229 -49.71 -7.04 11.29
C TYR A 229 -50.81 -7.85 10.59
N ASN A 230 -51.74 -8.45 11.36
CA ASN A 230 -52.80 -9.30 10.80
C ASN A 230 -53.97 -8.52 10.22
N PHE A 231 -54.38 -7.42 10.85
CA PHE A 231 -55.55 -6.66 10.43
C PHE A 231 -55.22 -5.56 9.42
N PHE A 232 -53.99 -5.03 9.45
CA PHE A 232 -53.57 -3.94 8.58
C PHE A 232 -52.22 -4.23 7.90
N PRO A 233 -52.09 -5.33 7.14
CA PRO A 233 -50.84 -5.70 6.47
C PRO A 233 -50.37 -4.67 5.44
N LYS A 234 -51.26 -3.79 4.95
CA LYS A 234 -50.91 -2.67 4.05
C LYS A 234 -50.29 -1.46 4.76
N ASN A 235 -50.25 -1.44 6.10
CA ASN A 235 -49.73 -0.33 6.91
C ASN A 235 -48.33 -0.65 7.49
N ILE A 236 -47.57 -1.52 6.83
CA ILE A 236 -46.16 -1.74 7.21
C ILE A 236 -45.42 -0.43 6.95
N VAL A 237 -44.75 0.12 7.97
CA VAL A 237 -44.08 1.43 7.88
C VAL A 237 -43.14 1.52 6.67
N SER A 238 -42.45 0.43 6.32
CA SER A 238 -41.56 0.38 5.15
C SER A 238 -42.25 0.44 3.77
N GLU A 239 -43.56 0.27 3.71
CA GLU A 239 -44.39 0.29 2.49
C GLU A 239 -45.18 1.60 2.35
N ILE A 240 -45.22 2.43 3.39
CA ILE A 240 -45.83 3.76 3.35
C ILE A 240 -45.01 4.66 2.43
N THR A 241 -45.69 5.56 1.70
CA THR A 241 -45.07 6.52 0.79
C THR A 241 -43.88 7.24 1.45
N PRO A 242 -42.71 7.28 0.80
CA PRO A 242 -41.55 8.00 1.30
C PRO A 242 -41.87 9.49 1.50
N CYS A 243 -41.36 10.07 2.58
CA CYS A 243 -41.52 11.51 2.82
C CYS A 243 -40.88 12.40 1.74
N THR A 244 -40.00 11.84 0.90
CA THR A 244 -39.37 12.54 -0.25
C THR A 244 -40.27 12.64 -1.47
N GLU A 245 -41.39 11.91 -1.51
CA GLU A 245 -42.33 11.85 -2.64
C GLU A 245 -43.62 12.66 -2.40
N LEU A 246 -43.69 13.40 -1.28
CA LEU A 246 -44.77 14.30 -0.90
C LEU A 246 -44.34 15.76 -1.05
#